data_AF-A0A2V8HBW0-F1
#
_entry.id   AF-A0A2V8HBW0-F1
#
_cell.length_a   1.000
_cell.length_b   1.000
_cell.length_c   1.000
_cell.angle_alpha   90.00
_cell.angle_beta   90.00
_cell.angle_gamma   90.00
#
_symmetry.space_group_name_H-M   'P 1'
#
loop_
_entity.id
_entity.type
_entity.pdbx_description
1 polymer ?
#
loop_
_entity_poly.entity_id
_entity_poly.type
_entity_poly.pdbx_seq_one_letter_code
_entity_poly.pdbx_strand_id
1 'polypeptide(L)'
;MTVTDQQKRLVPDLVQDDFEIVDNGKPQAITTFENRPTPISVIVMLDTSGSMTVALDLVKRAAEEFLMRLLPDDQAQVGAFNDKIEFHPKLEFTSSRDQLVGFLKDLDFGYPTRLYDATDESLARLENLDGRKAVLVFTDGDDNSSHVGLGKVIDRARDKDVMVYAVGLVNDYFNGQQRVRSEPDRGLKKLAEETGGGFFLLKKTAELSTTFTRVAEELHSQYILGFSPESMDGKVHKLEVRLKKAGMNARARKSYLASPDVPTDAKQ
;
A
#
# COMPACT_ATOMS: atom_id res chain seq x y z
N MET A 1 5.15 -10.26 2.56
CA MET A 1 3.90 -11.02 2.35
C MET A 1 3.18 -11.20 3.67
N THR A 2 1.87 -11.40 3.62
CA THR A 2 1.02 -11.56 4.81
C THR A 2 0.36 -12.94 4.80
N VAL A 3 0.27 -13.61 5.95
CA VAL A 3 -0.52 -14.83 6.11
C VAL A 3 -1.64 -14.63 7.13
N THR A 4 -2.83 -15.09 6.78
CA THR A 4 -4.00 -15.05 7.67
C THR A 4 -4.72 -16.40 7.73
N ASP A 5 -5.39 -16.68 8.84
CA ASP A 5 -6.29 -17.83 8.98
C ASP A 5 -7.66 -17.59 8.30
N GLN A 6 -8.56 -18.57 8.41
CA GLN A 6 -9.93 -18.47 7.89
C GLN A 6 -10.75 -17.34 8.53
N GLN A 7 -10.42 -16.95 9.76
CA GLN A 7 -11.03 -15.84 10.50
C GLN A 7 -10.35 -14.49 10.17
N LYS A 8 -9.43 -14.45 9.20
CA LYS A 8 -8.67 -13.26 8.77
C LYS A 8 -7.72 -12.72 9.85
N ARG A 9 -7.38 -13.51 10.86
CA ARG A 9 -6.38 -13.16 11.89
C ARG A 9 -4.98 -13.43 11.33
N LEU A 10 -4.02 -12.57 11.69
CA LEU A 10 -2.62 -12.72 11.28
C LEU A 10 -2.02 -13.99 11.89
N VAL A 11 -1.19 -14.69 11.12
CA VAL A 11 -0.45 -15.87 11.56
C VAL A 11 1.04 -15.57 11.41
N PRO A 12 1.73 -15.06 12.46
CA PRO A 12 3.11 -14.56 12.37
C PRO A 12 4.19 -15.60 12.75
N ASP A 13 3.80 -16.83 13.09
CA ASP A 13 4.66 -17.87 13.69
C ASP A 13 4.97 -19.06 12.75
N LEU A 14 4.73 -18.91 11.44
CA LEU A 14 5.11 -19.91 10.44
C LEU A 14 6.62 -19.96 10.25
N VAL A 15 7.09 -21.13 9.79
CA VAL A 15 8.49 -21.39 9.46
C VAL A 15 8.67 -21.55 7.97
N GLN A 16 9.90 -21.44 7.47
CA GLN A 16 10.24 -21.58 6.05
C GLN A 16 9.60 -22.81 5.38
N ASP A 17 9.58 -23.95 6.09
CA ASP A 17 9.05 -25.22 5.56
C ASP A 17 7.53 -25.20 5.32
N ASP A 18 6.80 -24.22 5.85
CA ASP A 18 5.36 -24.05 5.62
C ASP A 18 5.05 -23.47 4.23
N PHE A 19 6.07 -22.99 3.51
CA PHE A 19 5.93 -22.26 2.25
C PHE A 19 6.46 -23.06 1.05
N GLU A 20 5.90 -22.77 -0.12
CA GLU A 20 6.40 -23.16 -1.43
C GLU A 20 6.29 -21.96 -2.37
N ILE A 21 7.38 -21.65 -3.09
CA ILE A 21 7.39 -20.62 -4.14
C ILE A 21 7.31 -21.31 -5.49
N VAL A 22 6.43 -20.80 -6.36
CA VAL A 22 6.30 -21.26 -7.74
C VAL A 22 6.44 -20.07 -8.68
N ASP A 23 7.48 -20.10 -9.51
CA ASP A 23 7.79 -19.10 -10.52
C ASP A 23 7.43 -19.63 -11.91
N ASN A 24 6.48 -19.00 -12.59
CA ASN A 24 5.96 -19.45 -13.89
C ASN A 24 5.56 -20.95 -13.93
N GLY A 25 4.97 -21.43 -12.84
CA GLY A 25 4.54 -22.82 -12.70
C GLY A 25 5.65 -23.79 -12.27
N LYS A 26 6.88 -23.32 -12.07
CA LYS A 26 8.02 -24.13 -11.64
C LYS A 26 8.39 -23.85 -10.18
N PRO A 27 8.51 -24.87 -9.32
CA PRO A 27 8.93 -24.68 -7.93
C PRO A 27 10.32 -24.05 -7.83
N GLN A 28 10.49 -23.08 -6.94
CA GLN A 28 11.76 -22.43 -6.64
C GLN A 28 12.17 -22.68 -5.19
N ALA A 29 13.49 -22.81 -4.97
CA ALA A 29 14.04 -22.89 -3.64
C ALA A 29 13.92 -21.54 -2.92
N ILE A 30 13.47 -21.57 -1.67
CA ILE A 30 13.49 -20.39 -0.80
C ILE A 30 14.94 -20.17 -0.35
N THR A 31 15.54 -19.08 -0.79
CA THR A 31 16.94 -18.70 -0.47
C THR A 31 17.02 -17.79 0.76
N THR A 32 15.94 -17.06 1.05
CA THR A 32 15.84 -16.15 2.19
C THR A 32 14.51 -16.35 2.88
N PHE A 33 14.52 -16.42 4.21
CA PHE A 33 13.32 -16.45 5.04
C PHE A 33 13.49 -15.52 6.23
N GLU A 34 12.61 -14.53 6.34
CA GLU A 34 12.52 -13.68 7.53
C GLU A 34 11.08 -13.55 8.00
N ASN A 35 10.88 -13.63 9.30
CA ASN A 35 9.59 -13.45 9.98
C ASN A 35 9.71 -12.41 11.12
N ARG A 36 10.73 -11.57 11.06
CA ARG A 36 10.96 -10.52 12.07
C ARG A 36 10.42 -9.17 11.57
N PRO A 37 9.96 -8.30 12.48
CA PRO A 37 9.63 -6.93 12.13
C PRO A 37 10.87 -6.22 11.57
N THR A 38 10.80 -5.79 10.32
CA THR A 38 11.73 -4.81 9.73
C THR A 38 11.05 -3.43 9.67
N PRO A 39 11.83 -2.34 9.79
CA PRO A 39 11.32 -0.98 9.69
C PRO A 39 10.51 -0.75 8.43
N ILE A 40 9.43 0.01 8.55
CA ILE A 40 8.58 0.39 7.43
C ILE A 40 8.82 1.84 7.03
N SER A 41 8.91 2.07 5.71
CA SER A 41 8.89 3.37 5.06
C SER A 41 7.53 3.51 4.39
N VAL A 42 6.64 4.35 4.94
CA VAL A 42 5.24 4.43 4.50
C VAL A 42 4.83 5.83 4.08
N ILE A 43 4.13 5.93 2.95
CA ILE A 43 3.41 7.15 2.59
C ILE A 43 1.92 6.97 2.85
N VAL A 44 1.32 7.88 3.60
CA VAL A 44 -0.13 7.95 3.83
C VAL A 44 -0.74 9.02 2.92
N MET A 45 -1.50 8.62 1.92
CA MET A 45 -2.16 9.50 0.95
C MET A 45 -3.65 9.62 1.25
N LEU A 46 -4.10 10.84 1.57
CA LEU A 46 -5.49 11.15 1.87
C LEU A 46 -6.19 11.84 0.70
N ASP A 47 -7.29 11.27 0.23
CA ASP A 47 -8.19 11.95 -0.69
C ASP A 47 -8.90 13.10 0.04
N THR A 48 -8.72 14.30 -0.48
CA THR A 48 -9.31 15.56 0.01
C THR A 48 -10.23 16.19 -1.03
N SER A 49 -10.65 15.40 -2.03
CA SER A 49 -11.72 15.77 -2.95
C SER A 49 -13.01 15.97 -2.17
N GLY A 50 -13.89 16.88 -2.58
CA GLY A 50 -15.00 17.19 -1.69
C GLY A 50 -16.16 16.16 -1.64
N SER A 51 -16.11 15.03 -2.37
CA SER A 51 -16.90 13.84 -1.98
C SER A 51 -16.50 13.35 -0.58
N MET A 52 -15.22 13.51 -0.23
CA MET A 52 -14.66 13.17 1.07
C MET A 52 -15.00 14.19 2.17
N THR A 53 -15.63 15.34 1.87
CA THR A 53 -15.89 16.40 2.87
C THR A 53 -16.55 15.86 4.14
N VAL A 54 -17.53 14.96 3.99
CA VAL A 54 -18.27 14.38 5.13
C VAL A 54 -17.47 13.30 5.87
N ALA A 55 -16.47 12.70 5.22
CA ALA A 55 -15.65 11.62 5.76
C ALA A 55 -14.26 12.10 6.20
N LEU A 56 -13.86 13.34 5.90
CA LEU A 56 -12.47 13.75 6.05
C LEU A 56 -12.02 13.75 7.50
N ASP A 57 -12.81 14.27 8.44
CA ASP A 57 -12.45 14.26 9.86
C ASP A 57 -12.23 12.84 10.38
N LEU A 58 -13.03 11.90 9.89
CA LEU A 58 -12.89 10.49 10.24
C LEU A 58 -11.61 9.89 9.62
N VAL A 59 -11.34 10.18 8.34
CA VAL A 59 -10.11 9.74 7.67
C VAL A 59 -8.86 10.31 8.31
N LYS A 60 -8.86 11.59 8.69
CA LYS A 60 -7.77 12.23 9.44
C LYS A 60 -7.55 11.52 10.78
N ARG A 61 -8.61 11.26 11.56
CA ARG A 61 -8.49 10.55 12.85
C ARG A 61 -7.92 9.15 12.69
N ALA A 62 -8.34 8.42 11.67
CA ALA A 62 -7.87 7.06 11.50
C ALA A 62 -6.45 7.00 10.91
N ALA A 63 -6.08 7.97 10.08
CA ALA A 63 -4.69 8.20 9.69
C ALA A 63 -3.81 8.51 10.91
N GLU A 64 -4.27 9.38 11.81
CA GLU A 64 -3.61 9.65 13.09
C GLU A 64 -3.44 8.37 13.91
N GLU A 65 -4.48 7.54 14.06
CA GLU A 65 -4.38 6.26 14.78
C GLU A 65 -3.32 5.31 14.19
N PHE A 66 -3.17 5.29 12.87
CA PHE A 66 -2.13 4.51 12.20
C PHE A 66 -0.73 5.08 12.42
N LEU A 67 -0.56 6.39 12.25
CA LEU A 67 0.71 7.06 12.49
C LEU A 67 1.17 6.89 13.94
N MET A 68 0.22 6.87 14.89
CA MET A 68 0.51 6.62 16.31
C MET A 68 0.98 5.20 16.61
N ARG A 69 0.74 4.23 15.70
CA ARG A 69 1.16 2.82 15.83
C ARG A 69 2.47 2.49 15.13
N LEU A 70 3.03 3.43 14.36
CA LEU A 70 4.37 3.27 13.79
C LEU A 70 5.38 3.00 14.90
N LEU A 71 6.30 2.06 14.70
CA LEU A 71 7.40 1.76 15.61
C LEU A 71 8.48 2.85 15.53
N PRO A 72 9.39 2.95 16.52
CA PRO A 72 10.40 4.02 16.57
C PRO A 72 11.32 4.12 15.34
N ASP A 73 11.61 2.97 14.70
CA ASP A 73 12.48 2.89 13.52
C ASP A 73 11.69 3.07 12.21
N ASP A 74 10.36 3.12 12.27
CA ASP A 74 9.54 3.38 11.10
C ASP A 74 9.63 4.84 10.69
N GLN A 75 9.56 5.08 9.39
CA GLN A 75 9.51 6.41 8.83
C GLN A 75 8.26 6.57 7.98
N ALA A 76 7.65 7.75 8.06
CA ALA A 76 6.49 8.06 7.27
C ALA A 76 6.58 9.44 6.62
N GLN A 77 5.80 9.59 5.56
CA GLN A 77 5.41 10.88 5.00
C GLN A 77 3.90 10.85 4.80
N VAL A 78 3.26 12.00 4.93
CA VAL A 78 1.82 12.14 4.71
C VAL A 78 1.63 13.09 3.52
N GLY A 79 0.68 12.76 2.67
CA GLY A 79 0.27 13.60 1.56
C GLY A 79 -1.24 13.63 1.43
N ALA A 80 -1.71 14.63 0.68
CA ALA A 80 -3.09 14.75 0.27
C ALA A 80 -3.18 14.89 -1.23
N PHE A 81 -4.31 14.47 -1.79
CA PHE A 81 -4.58 14.65 -3.20
C PHE A 81 -6.02 15.05 -3.46
N ASN A 82 -6.18 15.83 -4.51
CA ASN A 82 -7.41 16.28 -5.13
C ASN A 82 -7.06 16.66 -6.59
N ASP A 83 -7.23 17.91 -7.01
CA ASP A 83 -6.72 18.46 -8.28
C ASP A 83 -5.21 18.70 -8.27
N LYS A 84 -4.66 18.87 -7.07
CA LYS A 84 -3.23 18.91 -6.78
C LYS A 84 -2.84 17.69 -5.94
N ILE A 85 -1.55 17.39 -5.96
CA ILE A 85 -0.92 16.39 -5.09
C ILE A 85 0.03 17.17 -4.21
N GLU A 86 -0.16 17.06 -2.90
CA GLU A 86 0.59 17.84 -1.94
C GLU A 86 1.22 16.92 -0.90
N PHE A 87 2.53 17.05 -0.80
CA PHE A 87 3.31 16.56 0.32
C PHE A 87 3.78 17.77 1.11
N HIS A 88 3.88 17.65 2.43
CA HIS A 88 4.36 18.77 3.22
C HIS A 88 5.77 19.18 2.78
N PRO A 89 6.00 20.42 2.32
CA PRO A 89 7.25 20.81 1.65
C PRO A 89 8.47 20.83 2.59
N LYS A 90 8.23 20.81 3.91
CA LYS A 90 9.30 20.80 4.93
C LYS A 90 9.41 19.46 5.66
N LEU A 91 8.59 18.47 5.31
CA LEU A 91 8.62 17.15 5.96
C LEU A 91 9.17 16.13 4.98
N GLU A 92 10.45 15.81 5.12
CA GLU A 92 10.97 14.54 4.60
C GLU A 92 10.42 13.38 5.42
N PHE A 93 10.78 12.15 5.06
CA PHE A 93 10.42 10.97 5.84
C PHE A 93 10.90 11.13 7.30
N THR A 94 9.98 10.94 8.24
CA THR A 94 10.24 11.16 9.67
C THR A 94 9.64 10.05 10.52
N SER A 95 10.27 9.76 11.66
CA SER A 95 9.71 8.90 12.72
C SER A 95 8.95 9.71 13.78
N SER A 96 8.93 11.05 13.66
CA SER A 96 8.23 11.93 14.61
C SER A 96 6.72 11.88 14.37
N ARG A 97 6.02 11.12 15.21
CA ARG A 97 4.56 11.02 15.22
C ARG A 97 3.88 12.38 15.37
N ASP A 98 4.44 13.27 16.20
CA ASP A 98 3.89 14.61 16.41
C ASP A 98 3.95 15.47 15.14
N GLN A 99 5.04 15.39 14.37
CA GLN A 99 5.15 16.10 13.09
C GLN A 99 4.15 15.55 12.07
N LEU A 100 4.00 14.23 12.00
CA LEU A 100 3.08 13.56 11.07
C LEU A 100 1.61 13.90 11.40
N VAL A 101 1.23 13.84 12.67
CA VAL A 101 -0.13 14.17 13.13
C VAL A 101 -0.42 15.66 13.01
N GLY A 102 0.58 16.52 13.23
CA GLY A 102 0.48 17.95 12.98
C GLY A 102 0.02 18.26 11.56
N PHE A 103 0.64 17.62 10.57
CA PHE A 103 0.32 17.84 9.15
C PHE A 103 -1.12 17.45 8.77
N LEU A 104 -1.68 16.41 9.37
CA LEU A 104 -3.07 16.01 9.10
C LEU A 104 -4.08 17.15 9.36
N LYS A 105 -3.76 18.06 10.28
CA LYS A 105 -4.61 19.20 10.63
C LYS A 105 -4.61 20.27 9.55
N ASP A 106 -3.47 20.44 8.86
CA ASP A 106 -3.22 21.51 7.89
C ASP A 106 -3.63 21.15 6.45
N LEU A 107 -4.23 19.97 6.23
CA LEU A 107 -4.65 19.55 4.89
C LEU A 107 -5.81 20.40 4.37
N ASP A 108 -5.56 21.01 3.21
CA ASP A 108 -6.53 21.75 2.40
C ASP A 108 -7.47 20.82 1.63
N PHE A 109 -8.61 21.36 1.19
CA PHE A 109 -9.62 20.67 0.39
C PHE A 109 -9.60 21.16 -1.05
N GLY A 110 -9.95 20.28 -1.99
CA GLY A 110 -9.97 20.60 -3.43
C GLY A 110 -10.91 19.70 -4.24
N TYR A 111 -10.87 19.84 -5.56
CA TYR A 111 -11.61 19.02 -6.55
C TYR A 111 -10.93 19.24 -7.92
N PRO A 112 -10.76 18.24 -8.82
CA PRO A 112 -11.17 16.81 -8.84
C PRO A 112 -10.28 15.82 -8.04
N THR A 113 -10.17 14.53 -8.46
CA THR A 113 -9.45 13.44 -7.75
C THR A 113 -8.37 12.81 -8.65
N ARG A 114 -7.09 12.96 -8.27
CA ARG A 114 -5.92 12.44 -9.01
C ARG A 114 -5.26 11.26 -8.31
N LEU A 115 -6.01 10.18 -8.12
CA LEU A 115 -5.64 8.99 -7.37
C LEU A 115 -4.39 8.28 -7.93
N TYR A 116 -4.34 8.03 -9.24
CA TYR A 116 -3.21 7.32 -9.85
C TYR A 116 -1.95 8.17 -9.94
N ASP A 117 -2.07 9.47 -10.22
CA ASP A 117 -0.93 10.39 -10.18
C ASP A 117 -0.37 10.49 -8.74
N ALA A 118 -1.24 10.62 -7.73
CA ALA A 118 -0.83 10.67 -6.32
C ALA A 118 -0.10 9.40 -5.88
N THR A 119 -0.57 8.24 -6.36
CA THR A 119 0.09 6.98 -6.08
C THR A 119 1.43 6.88 -6.82
N ASP A 120 1.51 7.25 -8.11
CA ASP A 120 2.77 7.23 -8.87
C ASP A 120 3.85 8.13 -8.25
N GLU A 121 3.47 9.33 -7.79
CA GLU A 121 4.39 10.23 -7.09
C GLU A 121 4.86 9.65 -5.75
N SER A 122 3.95 9.00 -5.01
CA SER A 122 4.30 8.30 -3.76
C SER A 122 5.32 7.18 -4.01
N LEU A 123 5.12 6.39 -5.08
CA LEU A 123 6.06 5.33 -5.46
C LEU A 123 7.45 5.89 -5.78
N ALA A 124 7.54 7.03 -6.48
CA ALA A 124 8.81 7.68 -6.80
C ALA A 124 9.54 8.18 -5.54
N ARG A 125 8.82 8.69 -4.54
CA ARG A 125 9.39 9.18 -3.28
C ARG A 125 9.94 8.06 -2.40
N LEU A 126 9.36 6.87 -2.49
CA LEU A 126 9.82 5.67 -1.76
C LEU A 126 11.01 4.98 -2.44
N GLU A 127 11.34 5.30 -3.69
CA GLU A 127 12.29 4.53 -4.52
C GLU A 127 13.64 4.28 -3.85
N ASN A 128 14.22 5.30 -3.21
CA ASN A 128 15.56 5.26 -2.62
C ASN A 128 15.58 5.01 -1.11
N LEU A 129 14.45 4.58 -0.54
CA LEU A 129 14.40 4.24 0.89
C LEU A 129 14.66 2.77 1.12
N ASP A 130 15.34 2.50 2.22
CA ASP A 130 15.56 1.16 2.73
C ASP A 130 14.32 0.63 3.47
N GLY A 131 14.36 -0.67 3.73
CA GLY A 131 13.32 -1.36 4.49
C GLY A 131 12.06 -1.63 3.67
N ARG A 132 10.97 -1.94 4.38
CA ARG A 132 9.70 -2.29 3.75
C ARG A 132 8.97 -1.04 3.31
N LYS A 133 8.64 -0.95 2.01
CA LYS A 133 7.99 0.23 1.43
C LYS A 133 6.50 -0.01 1.23
N ALA A 134 5.69 0.94 1.68
CA ALA A 134 4.25 0.89 1.48
C ALA A 134 3.65 2.26 1.14
N VAL A 135 2.63 2.25 0.29
CA VAL A 135 1.73 3.40 0.11
C VAL A 135 0.36 3.00 0.66
N LEU A 136 -0.18 3.81 1.56
CA LEU A 136 -1.50 3.64 2.12
C LEU A 136 -2.41 4.74 1.59
N VAL A 137 -3.38 4.39 0.74
CA VAL A 137 -4.26 5.33 0.03
C VAL A 137 -5.68 5.24 0.55
N PHE A 138 -6.27 6.40 0.86
CA PHE A 138 -7.64 6.57 1.32
C PHE A 138 -8.44 7.35 0.31
N THR A 139 -9.54 6.79 -0.18
CA THR A 139 -10.40 7.48 -1.17
C THR A 139 -11.79 6.89 -1.19
N ASP A 140 -12.77 7.69 -1.60
CA ASP A 140 -14.13 7.26 -1.88
C ASP A 140 -14.50 7.27 -3.37
N GLY A 141 -13.56 7.63 -4.24
CA GLY A 141 -13.85 8.00 -5.62
C GLY A 141 -13.09 7.21 -6.68
N ASP A 142 -13.63 7.23 -7.90
CA ASP A 142 -12.93 6.85 -9.13
C ASP A 142 -11.86 7.88 -9.47
N ASP A 143 -10.74 7.42 -10.03
CA ASP A 143 -9.81 8.34 -10.67
C ASP A 143 -10.48 8.98 -11.89
N ASN A 144 -10.48 10.32 -11.95
CA ASN A 144 -11.17 11.06 -12.99
C ASN A 144 -10.30 12.11 -13.70
N SER A 145 -9.03 12.24 -13.28
CA SER A 145 -8.15 13.30 -13.75
C SER A 145 -6.66 12.95 -13.71
N SER A 146 -6.28 11.70 -13.44
CA SER A 146 -4.86 11.32 -13.53
C SER A 146 -4.38 11.22 -14.98
N HIS A 147 -3.11 11.57 -15.17
CA HIS A 147 -2.40 11.41 -16.44
C HIS A 147 -1.78 10.02 -16.56
N VAL A 148 -1.47 9.40 -15.42
CA VAL A 148 -0.96 8.04 -15.34
C VAL A 148 -2.12 7.05 -15.20
N GLY A 149 -2.11 5.98 -16.00
CA GLY A 149 -3.08 4.90 -15.90
C GLY A 149 -2.68 3.81 -14.90
N LEU A 150 -3.69 3.12 -14.35
CA LEU A 150 -3.55 2.01 -13.39
C LEU A 150 -2.43 1.00 -13.72
N GLY A 151 -2.31 0.58 -14.98
CA GLY A 151 -1.31 -0.42 -15.40
C GLY A 151 0.12 0.04 -15.12
N LYS A 152 0.43 1.31 -15.43
CA LYS A 152 1.75 1.89 -15.19
C LYS A 152 2.06 2.02 -13.70
N VAL A 153 1.07 2.36 -12.88
CA VAL A 153 1.22 2.42 -11.42
C VAL A 153 1.51 1.02 -10.86
N ILE A 154 0.80 -0.01 -11.32
CA ILE A 154 1.05 -1.41 -10.93
C ILE A 154 2.47 -1.83 -11.32
N ASP A 155 2.89 -1.56 -12.55
CA ASP A 155 4.20 -1.96 -13.04
C ASP A 155 5.32 -1.27 -12.25
N ARG A 156 5.19 0.03 -11.98
CA ARG A 156 6.15 0.77 -11.13
C ARG A 156 6.17 0.22 -9.70
N ALA A 157 5.02 -0.03 -9.09
CA ALA A 157 4.95 -0.53 -7.72
C ALA A 157 5.62 -1.91 -7.59
N ARG A 158 5.49 -2.78 -8.60
CA ARG A 158 6.19 -4.07 -8.66
C ARG A 158 7.69 -3.91 -8.86
N ASP A 159 8.10 -3.05 -9.79
CA ASP A 159 9.53 -2.78 -10.07
C ASP A 159 10.25 -2.21 -8.84
N LYS A 160 9.58 -1.35 -8.09
CA LYS A 160 10.15 -0.67 -6.91
C LYS A 160 9.93 -1.40 -5.59
N ASP A 161 9.33 -2.59 -5.62
CA ASP A 161 8.99 -3.39 -4.44
C ASP A 161 8.20 -2.59 -3.38
N VAL A 162 7.19 -1.85 -3.83
CA VAL A 162 6.31 -1.06 -2.97
C VAL A 162 4.93 -1.69 -2.92
N MET A 163 4.45 -1.98 -1.71
CA MET A 163 3.10 -2.51 -1.50
C MET A 163 2.08 -1.36 -1.47
N VAL A 164 0.97 -1.49 -2.18
CA VAL A 164 -0.12 -0.52 -2.10
C VAL A 164 -1.26 -1.09 -1.25
N TYR A 165 -1.55 -0.40 -0.15
CA TYR A 165 -2.72 -0.63 0.69
C TYR A 165 -3.78 0.40 0.32
N ALA A 166 -4.96 -0.07 -0.07
CA ALA A 166 -6.06 0.78 -0.50
C ALA A 166 -7.24 0.61 0.47
N VAL A 167 -7.67 1.72 1.06
CA VAL A 167 -8.85 1.78 1.90
C VAL A 167 -9.89 2.63 1.18
N GLY A 168 -10.86 1.92 0.61
CA GLY A 168 -11.97 2.51 -0.13
C GLY A 168 -13.15 2.80 0.78
N LEU A 169 -13.75 3.98 0.68
CA LEU A 169 -14.98 4.33 1.41
C LEU A 169 -16.17 4.44 0.45
N VAL A 170 -17.35 4.01 0.90
CA VAL A 170 -18.61 4.31 0.22
C VAL A 170 -19.27 5.47 0.94
N ASN A 171 -19.49 6.58 0.22
CA ASN A 171 -20.02 7.81 0.79
C ASN A 171 -21.24 8.30 0.00
N ASP A 172 -22.24 8.82 0.70
CA ASP A 172 -23.33 9.60 0.11
C ASP A 172 -23.08 11.08 0.41
N TYR A 173 -22.88 11.89 -0.63
CA TYR A 173 -22.63 13.33 -0.49
C TYR A 173 -23.57 14.15 -1.37
N PHE A 174 -23.69 15.45 -1.09
CA PHE A 174 -24.50 16.36 -1.88
C PHE A 174 -23.59 17.16 -2.82
N ASN A 175 -23.80 17.07 -4.13
CA ASN A 175 -22.96 17.74 -5.13
C ASN A 175 -23.44 19.16 -5.51
N GLY A 176 -24.36 19.74 -4.73
CA GLY A 176 -25.02 21.02 -5.06
C GLY A 176 -26.35 20.88 -5.79
N GLN A 177 -26.65 19.70 -6.37
CA GLN A 177 -27.90 19.45 -7.11
C GLN A 177 -28.69 18.29 -6.53
N GLN A 178 -28.02 17.18 -6.23
CA GLN A 178 -28.64 15.96 -5.72
C GLN A 178 -27.70 15.21 -4.79
N ARG A 179 -28.26 14.22 -4.09
CA ARG A 179 -27.45 13.25 -3.34
C ARG A 179 -26.83 12.28 -4.34
N VAL A 180 -25.52 12.15 -4.30
CA VAL A 180 -24.71 11.25 -5.13
C VAL A 180 -24.01 10.26 -4.21
N ARG A 181 -23.96 9.01 -4.64
CA ARG A 181 -23.18 7.97 -3.98
C ARG A 181 -21.85 7.79 -4.69
N SER A 182 -20.76 7.97 -3.95
CA SER A 182 -19.40 7.67 -4.37
C SER A 182 -19.02 6.26 -3.96
N GLU A 183 -18.33 5.53 -4.85
CA GLU A 183 -17.75 4.23 -4.55
C GLU A 183 -16.28 4.21 -5.02
N PRO A 184 -15.40 3.46 -4.33
CA PRO A 184 -13.98 3.46 -4.67
C PRO A 184 -13.70 2.84 -6.04
N ASP A 185 -12.64 3.31 -6.70
CA ASP A 185 -12.21 2.81 -8.00
C ASP A 185 -12.05 1.29 -8.04
N ARG A 186 -12.63 0.65 -9.06
CA ARG A 186 -12.54 -0.80 -9.29
C ARG A 186 -11.09 -1.27 -9.45
N GLY A 187 -10.23 -0.38 -9.93
CA GLY A 187 -8.79 -0.54 -10.09
C GLY A 187 -8.01 -0.59 -8.77
N LEU A 188 -8.50 0.03 -7.68
CA LEU A 188 -7.82 0.03 -6.38
C LEU A 188 -7.60 -1.38 -5.83
N LYS A 189 -8.64 -2.21 -5.91
CA LYS A 189 -8.54 -3.60 -5.47
C LYS A 189 -7.48 -4.34 -6.27
N LYS A 190 -7.45 -4.14 -7.59
CA LYS A 190 -6.46 -4.75 -8.47
C LYS A 190 -5.05 -4.24 -8.12
N LEU A 191 -4.86 -2.93 -7.95
CA LEU A 191 -3.58 -2.34 -7.57
C LEU A 191 -3.03 -2.93 -6.27
N ALA A 192 -3.85 -3.00 -5.22
CA ALA A 192 -3.44 -3.56 -3.95
C ALA A 192 -3.07 -5.03 -4.06
N GLU A 193 -3.90 -5.85 -4.72
CA GLU A 193 -3.64 -7.28 -4.87
C GLU A 193 -2.41 -7.59 -5.75
N GLU A 194 -2.18 -6.83 -6.82
CA GLU A 194 -1.05 -7.05 -7.74
C GLU A 194 0.30 -6.66 -7.12
N THR A 195 0.29 -5.74 -6.15
CA THR A 195 1.48 -5.27 -5.41
C THR A 195 1.72 -6.03 -4.10
N GLY A 196 0.82 -6.95 -3.73
CA GLY A 196 0.90 -7.73 -2.50
C GLY A 196 0.40 -7.00 -1.25
N GLY A 197 -0.11 -5.78 -1.38
CA GLY A 197 -0.79 -5.03 -0.32
C GLY A 197 -2.25 -5.47 -0.11
N GLY A 198 -3.02 -4.68 0.65
CA GLY A 198 -4.39 -5.02 1.05
C GLY A 198 -5.44 -4.03 0.54
N PHE A 199 -6.59 -4.54 0.11
CA PHE A 199 -7.78 -3.73 -0.19
C PHE A 199 -8.85 -3.89 0.90
N PHE A 200 -9.34 -2.78 1.41
CA PHE A 200 -10.36 -2.72 2.45
C PHE A 200 -11.48 -1.80 2.00
N LEU A 201 -12.69 -2.36 1.82
CA LEU A 201 -13.88 -1.58 1.48
C LEU A 201 -14.69 -1.31 2.73
N LEU A 202 -14.87 -0.04 3.04
CA LEU A 202 -15.61 0.43 4.20
C LEU A 202 -16.96 0.96 3.78
N LYS A 203 -18.00 0.25 4.21
CA LYS A 203 -19.40 0.65 3.99
C LYS A 203 -19.93 1.57 5.09
N LYS A 204 -19.22 1.62 6.23
CA LYS A 204 -19.58 2.41 7.40
C LYS A 204 -18.32 2.99 8.01
N THR A 205 -18.45 4.22 8.46
CA THR A 205 -17.41 5.00 9.12
C THR A 205 -16.89 4.35 10.41
N ALA A 206 -17.74 3.59 11.11
CA ALA A 206 -17.39 2.89 12.35
C ALA A 206 -16.32 1.78 12.21
N GLU A 207 -16.00 1.35 10.99
CA GLU A 207 -15.02 0.29 10.72
C GLU A 207 -13.62 0.83 10.36
N LEU A 208 -13.44 2.15 10.36
CA LEU A 208 -12.21 2.77 9.90
C LEU A 208 -11.04 2.52 10.86
N SER A 209 -11.15 2.88 12.13
CA SER A 209 -10.11 2.69 13.17
C SER A 209 -9.62 1.24 13.28
N THR A 210 -10.54 0.27 13.23
CA THR A 210 -10.19 -1.17 13.28
C THR A 210 -9.44 -1.62 12.04
N THR A 211 -9.79 -1.09 10.87
CA THR A 211 -9.08 -1.37 9.61
C THR A 211 -7.67 -0.82 9.64
N PHE A 212 -7.47 0.41 10.09
CA PHE A 212 -6.14 1.00 10.21
C PHE A 212 -5.25 0.30 11.23
N THR A 213 -5.80 -0.08 12.39
CA THR A 213 -5.10 -0.91 13.37
C THR A 213 -4.60 -2.19 12.71
N ARG A 214 -5.49 -2.86 11.97
CA ARG A 214 -5.14 -4.08 11.26
C ARG A 214 -4.08 -3.88 10.18
N VAL A 215 -4.11 -2.77 9.44
CA VAL A 215 -3.08 -2.44 8.45
C VAL A 215 -1.72 -2.24 9.11
N ALA A 216 -1.66 -1.49 10.22
CA ALA A 216 -0.41 -1.30 10.97
C ALA A 216 0.15 -2.64 11.47
N GLU A 217 -0.68 -3.45 12.14
CA GLU A 217 -0.29 -4.80 12.60
C GLU A 217 0.19 -5.69 11.45
N GLU A 218 -0.48 -5.61 10.31
CA GLU A 218 -0.10 -6.38 9.13
C GLU A 218 1.27 -5.97 8.59
N LEU A 219 1.53 -4.67 8.45
CA LEU A 219 2.81 -4.16 7.94
C LEU A 219 4.00 -4.61 8.80
N HIS A 220 3.80 -4.79 10.11
CA HIS A 220 4.84 -5.31 11.01
C HIS A 220 4.92 -6.84 11.05
N SER A 221 3.84 -7.55 10.70
CA SER A 221 3.72 -9.02 10.81
C SER A 221 3.95 -9.78 9.50
N GLN A 222 4.75 -9.22 8.59
CA GLN A 222 4.99 -9.83 7.28
C GLN A 222 6.19 -10.77 7.24
N TYR A 223 6.07 -11.80 6.41
CA TYR A 223 7.18 -12.66 6.00
C TYR A 223 7.88 -12.09 4.77
N ILE A 224 9.21 -12.22 4.75
CA ILE A 224 10.05 -12.00 3.58
C ILE A 224 10.52 -13.37 3.09
N LEU A 225 10.15 -13.70 1.85
CA LEU A 225 10.68 -14.88 1.16
C LEU A 225 11.50 -14.42 -0.04
N GLY A 226 12.77 -14.81 -0.07
CA GLY A 226 13.64 -14.64 -1.22
C GLY A 226 13.76 -15.93 -2.02
N PHE A 227 13.92 -15.80 -3.33
CA PHE A 227 14.24 -16.90 -4.24
C PHE A 227 15.06 -16.34 -5.41
N SER A 228 15.68 -17.22 -6.17
CA SER A 228 16.33 -16.87 -7.43
C SER A 228 15.51 -17.41 -8.60
N PRO A 229 15.11 -16.58 -9.58
CA PRO A 229 14.40 -17.05 -10.75
C PRO A 229 15.29 -17.91 -11.64
N GLU A 230 14.70 -18.85 -12.40
CA GLU A 230 15.45 -19.66 -13.37
C GLU A 230 16.04 -18.83 -14.52
N SER A 231 15.41 -17.71 -14.87
CA SER A 231 15.85 -16.81 -15.93
C SER A 231 15.55 -15.35 -15.60
N MET A 232 16.53 -14.49 -15.83
CA MET A 232 16.38 -13.03 -15.83
C MET A 232 16.18 -12.54 -17.27
N ASP A 233 15.02 -12.83 -17.86
CA ASP A 233 14.75 -12.59 -19.28
C ASP A 233 14.14 -11.22 -19.60
N GLY A 234 14.03 -10.34 -18.59
CA GLY A 234 13.43 -9.02 -18.70
C GLY A 234 11.91 -9.04 -18.83
N LYS A 235 11.24 -10.16 -18.57
CA LYS A 235 9.78 -10.26 -18.66
C LYS A 235 9.13 -10.37 -17.28
N VAL A 236 7.82 -10.13 -17.28
CA VAL A 236 7.00 -10.33 -16.09
C VAL A 236 6.80 -11.82 -15.87
N HIS A 237 7.25 -12.30 -14.72
CA HIS A 237 7.05 -13.66 -14.27
C HIS A 237 5.84 -13.74 -13.33
N LYS A 238 5.01 -14.78 -13.48
CA LYS A 238 3.93 -15.08 -12.54
C LYS A 238 4.52 -15.71 -11.28
N LEU A 239 4.15 -15.16 -10.13
CA LEU A 239 4.58 -15.64 -8.82
C LEU A 239 3.39 -16.21 -8.06
N GLU A 240 3.51 -17.45 -7.59
CA GLU A 240 2.59 -18.05 -6.65
C GLU A 240 3.33 -18.43 -5.37
N VAL A 241 2.73 -18.12 -4.23
CA VAL A 241 3.18 -18.60 -2.93
C VAL A 241 2.09 -19.49 -2.36
N ARG A 242 2.45 -20.73 -2.08
CA ARG A 242 1.54 -21.74 -1.52
C ARG A 242 1.90 -22.02 -0.07
N LEU A 243 0.87 -22.26 0.72
CA LEU A 243 1.01 -22.71 2.10
C LEU A 243 0.75 -24.21 2.16
N LYS A 244 1.63 -24.96 2.81
CA LYS A 244 1.46 -26.41 3.00
C LYS A 244 0.40 -26.72 4.06
N LYS A 245 0.18 -25.79 5.00
CA LYS A 245 -0.86 -25.88 6.03
C LYS A 245 -2.22 -25.46 5.46
N ALA A 246 -3.22 -26.31 5.63
CA ALA A 246 -4.60 -26.03 5.21
C ALA A 246 -5.25 -24.94 6.08
N GLY A 247 -6.24 -24.25 5.52
CA GLY A 247 -7.02 -23.24 6.26
C GLY A 247 -6.32 -21.89 6.44
N MET A 248 -5.21 -21.66 5.72
CA MET A 248 -4.48 -20.40 5.72
C MET A 248 -4.49 -19.77 4.34
N ASN A 249 -4.42 -18.45 4.30
CA ASN A 249 -4.37 -17.64 3.08
C ASN A 249 -3.08 -16.81 3.09
N ALA A 250 -2.23 -17.00 2.08
CA ALA A 250 -1.08 -16.14 1.83
C ALA A 250 -1.46 -15.02 0.85
N ARG A 251 -1.08 -13.79 1.18
CA ARG A 251 -1.14 -12.63 0.30
C ARG A 251 0.27 -12.12 0.04
N ALA A 252 0.69 -12.23 -1.22
CA ALA A 252 1.96 -11.75 -1.74
C ALA A 252 1.73 -11.11 -3.11
N ARG A 253 2.75 -10.43 -3.67
CA ARG A 253 2.71 -9.98 -5.07
C ARG A 253 2.47 -11.18 -5.99
N LYS A 254 1.63 -11.00 -7.02
CA LYS A 254 1.23 -12.07 -7.95
C LYS A 254 2.20 -12.23 -9.13
N SER A 255 3.10 -11.27 -9.31
CA SER A 255 4.12 -11.25 -10.36
C SER A 255 5.23 -10.27 -10.01
N TYR A 256 6.35 -10.38 -10.73
CA TYR A 256 7.51 -9.49 -10.64
C TYR A 256 8.20 -9.41 -11.99
N LEU A 257 9.02 -8.38 -12.21
CA LEU A 257 9.85 -8.25 -13.40
C LEU A 257 11.16 -9.03 -13.18
N ALA A 258 11.42 -10.06 -13.98
CA ALA A 258 12.67 -10.81 -13.95
C ALA A 258 13.75 -10.09 -14.76
N SER A 259 14.10 -8.86 -14.37
CA SER A 259 15.14 -8.08 -15.04
C SER A 259 16.53 -8.52 -14.54
N PRO A 260 17.53 -8.64 -15.43
CA PRO A 260 18.92 -8.72 -14.96
C PRO A 260 19.23 -7.48 -14.14
N ASP A 261 19.93 -7.65 -13.01
CA ASP A 261 20.45 -6.53 -12.22
C ASP A 261 21.19 -5.59 -13.18
N VAL A 262 20.75 -4.34 -13.28
CA VAL A 262 21.59 -3.31 -13.87
C VAL A 262 22.70 -3.09 -12.85
N PRO A 263 23.97 -3.37 -13.18
CA PRO A 263 25.06 -3.05 -12.28
C PRO A 263 24.93 -1.57 -11.94
N THR A 264 24.84 -1.25 -10.65
CA THR A 264 24.90 0.12 -10.18
C THR A 264 26.22 0.66 -10.69
N ASP A 265 26.20 1.56 -11.67
CA ASP A 265 27.41 2.14 -12.25
C ASP A 265 28.28 2.64 -11.09
N ALA A 266 29.42 1.96 -10.89
CA ALA A 266 30.48 2.43 -10.03
C ALA A 266 30.90 3.79 -10.59
N LYS A 267 30.45 4.86 -9.93
CA LYS A 267 30.91 6.22 -10.20
C LYS A 267 32.45 6.20 -10.15
N GLN A 268 33.06 6.36 -11.33
CA GLN A 268 34.45 6.80 -11.48
C GLN A 268 34.57 8.28 -11.13
#